data_AF-A0A416DDM6-F1
#
_entry.id   AF-A0A416DDM6-F1
#
_cell.length_a   1.000
_cell.length_b   1.000
_cell.length_c   1.000
_cell.angle_alpha   90.00
_cell.angle_beta   90.00
_cell.angle_gamma   90.00
#
_symmetry.space_group_name_H-M   'P 1'
#
loop_
_entity.id
_entity.type
_entity.pdbx_description
1 polymer ?
#
loop_
_entity_poly.entity_id
_entity_poly.type
_entity_poly.pdbx_seq_one_letter_code
_entity_poly.pdbx_strand_id
1 'polypeptide(L)'
;MNPNYNQIITVFRKVGTAWSKSVFEQCFWKSGITVVQNDTEASQTNTYTVRIPLEAAGSDFSVSPGDVVVLGECADEITGKSPNTAAEVLRRNKPNAFLVSAYSDNTAYRMAKHYRLGG
;
A
#
# COMPACT_ATOMS: atom_id res chain seq x y z
N MET A 1 8.84 -3.29 -20.35
CA MET A 1 7.98 -3.24 -19.14
C MET A 1 8.46 -4.33 -18.18
N ASN A 2 8.60 -4.05 -16.88
CA ASN A 2 9.08 -5.05 -15.93
C ASN A 2 7.96 -6.09 -15.68
N PRO A 3 8.17 -7.39 -15.94
CA PRO A 3 7.10 -8.40 -15.87
C PRO A 3 6.52 -8.59 -14.47
N ASN A 4 7.19 -8.09 -13.43
CA ASN A 4 6.70 -8.14 -12.06
C ASN A 4 5.65 -7.05 -11.74
N TYR A 5 5.39 -6.13 -12.67
CA TYR A 5 4.40 -5.06 -12.53
C TYR A 5 3.10 -5.47 -13.21
N ASN A 6 2.43 -6.45 -12.62
CA ASN A 6 1.23 -7.09 -13.15
C ASN A 6 0.06 -7.09 -12.17
N GLN A 7 0.18 -6.36 -11.05
CA GLN A 7 -0.82 -6.31 -10.00
C GLN A 7 -1.66 -5.04 -10.09
N ILE A 8 -2.89 -5.13 -9.60
CA ILE A 8 -3.77 -3.98 -9.37
C ILE A 8 -3.71 -3.66 -7.89
N ILE A 9 -3.58 -2.38 -7.54
CA ILE A 9 -3.51 -1.91 -6.15
C ILE A 9 -4.54 -0.81 -5.92
N THR A 10 -5.34 -0.97 -4.89
CA THR A 10 -6.21 0.09 -4.38
C THR A 10 -5.53 0.79 -3.21
N VAL A 11 -5.41 2.11 -3.28
CA VAL A 11 -4.89 2.95 -2.19
C VAL A 11 -6.02 3.84 -1.68
N PHE A 12 -6.26 3.79 -0.38
CA PHE A 12 -7.13 4.73 0.32
C PHE A 12 -6.26 5.72 1.09
N ARG A 13 -6.34 6.98 0.69
CA ARG A 13 -5.59 8.09 1.28
C ARG A 13 -6.49 8.94 2.16
N LYS A 14 -6.00 9.32 3.34
CA LYS A 14 -6.71 10.25 4.21
C LYS A 14 -6.30 11.70 3.88
N VAL A 15 -7.22 12.47 3.31
CA VAL A 15 -7.02 13.89 2.98
C VAL A 15 -7.87 14.74 3.93
N GLY A 16 -7.24 15.27 4.97
CA GLY A 16 -7.94 15.94 6.06
C GLY A 16 -8.87 14.99 6.82
N THR A 17 -10.18 15.22 6.73
CA THR A 17 -11.21 14.37 7.34
C THR A 17 -11.86 13.39 6.36
N ALA A 18 -11.56 13.49 5.07
CA ALA A 18 -12.12 12.65 4.04
C ALA A 18 -11.13 11.57 3.60
N TRP A 19 -11.66 10.48 3.04
CA TRP A 19 -10.86 9.43 2.42
C TRP A 19 -11.03 9.50 0.90
N SER A 20 -9.92 9.38 0.19
CA SER A 20 -9.87 9.30 -1.27
C SER A 20 -9.43 7.90 -1.67
N LYS A 21 -10.16 7.28 -2.60
CA LYS A 21 -9.81 5.99 -3.20
C LYS A 21 -9.13 6.20 -4.54
N SER A 22 -8.06 5.46 -4.80
CA SER A 22 -7.38 5.44 -6.09
C SER A 22 -6.99 4.01 -6.44
N VAL A 23 -7.21 3.60 -7.68
CA VAL A 23 -6.86 2.27 -8.19
C VAL A 23 -5.74 2.43 -9.21
N PHE A 24 -4.67 1.68 -9.03
CA PHE A 24 -3.51 1.70 -9.91
C PHE A 24 -3.30 0.31 -10.51
N GLU A 25 -3.15 0.27 -11.82
CA GLU A 25 -2.82 -0.96 -12.55
C GLU A 25 -1.30 -1.08 -12.73
N GLN A 26 -0.86 -2.26 -13.17
CA GLN A 26 0.55 -2.54 -13.49
C GLN A 26 1.49 -2.15 -12.35
N CYS A 27 1.13 -2.53 -11.13
CA CYS A 27 1.91 -2.31 -9.93
C CYS A 27 2.67 -3.57 -9.52
N PHE A 28 3.69 -3.39 -8.67
CA PHE A 28 4.39 -4.49 -8.01
C PHE A 28 3.86 -4.69 -6.60
N TRP A 29 3.60 -5.93 -6.21
CA TRP A 29 3.29 -6.32 -4.84
C TRP A 29 4.22 -7.43 -4.37
N LYS A 30 4.73 -7.29 -3.15
CA LYS A 30 5.40 -8.37 -2.42
C LYS A 30 4.93 -8.35 -0.97
N SER A 31 4.49 -9.49 -0.48
CA SER A 31 4.24 -9.75 0.94
C SER A 31 5.13 -10.89 1.41
N GLY A 32 5.57 -10.83 2.66
CA GLY A 32 6.37 -11.87 3.29
C GLY A 32 6.21 -11.85 4.80
N ILE A 33 6.77 -12.86 5.46
CA ILE A 33 6.89 -12.90 6.92
C ILE A 33 8.37 -12.73 7.23
N THR A 34 8.69 -11.71 8.01
CA THR A 34 10.05 -11.48 8.50
C THR A 34 10.10 -11.88 9.97
N VAL A 35 11.01 -12.81 10.28
CA VAL A 35 11.30 -13.19 11.67
C VAL A 35 12.37 -12.23 12.19
N VAL A 36 12.02 -11.41 13.17
CA VAL A 36 12.96 -10.56 13.91
C VAL A 36 13.33 -11.30 15.18
N GLN A 37 14.59 -11.69 15.33
CA GLN A 37 15.11 -12.28 16.57
C GLN A 37 15.82 -11.18 17.37
N ASN A 38 15.33 -10.93 18.58
CA ASN A 38 16.02 -10.11 19.58
C ASN A 38 16.40 -11.01 20.75
N ASP A 39 17.71 -11.32 20.86
CA ASP A 39 18.39 -12.15 21.87
C ASP A 39 17.70 -13.47 22.29
N THR A 40 16.54 -13.42 22.93
CA THR A 40 15.80 -14.57 23.47
C THR A 40 14.41 -14.76 22.85
N GLU A 41 13.90 -13.80 22.08
CA GLU A 41 12.54 -13.81 21.52
C GLU A 41 12.54 -13.66 19.99
N ALA A 42 11.78 -14.54 19.31
CA ALA A 42 11.54 -14.47 17.88
C ALA A 42 10.14 -13.89 17.62
N SER A 43 10.07 -12.70 17.02
CA SER A 43 8.82 -12.06 16.61
C SER A 43 8.60 -12.24 15.11
N GLN A 44 7.43 -12.76 14.71
CA GLN A 44 7.04 -12.81 13.29
C GLN A 44 6.26 -11.54 12.92
N THR A 45 6.76 -10.78 11.95
CA THR A 45 6.09 -9.58 11.44
C THR A 45 5.81 -9.75 9.95
N ASN A 46 4.56 -9.51 9.54
CA ASN A 46 4.22 -9.44 8.12
C ASN A 46 4.86 -8.19 7.52
N THR A 47 5.56 -8.35 6.40
CA THR A 47 6.14 -7.25 5.65
C THR A 47 5.49 -7.15 4.29
N TYR A 48 5.13 -5.92 3.93
CA TYR A 48 4.52 -5.59 2.65
C TYR A 48 5.40 -4.58 1.92
N THR A 49 5.54 -4.75 0.61
CA THR A 49 6.21 -3.79 -0.26
C THR A 49 5.44 -3.66 -1.54
N VAL A 50 5.04 -2.42 -1.84
CA VAL A 50 4.36 -2.07 -3.09
C VAL A 50 5.21 -1.07 -3.86
N ARG A 51 5.22 -1.19 -5.18
CA ARG A 51 5.78 -0.17 -6.07
C ARG A 51 4.73 0.22 -7.10
N ILE A 52 4.39 1.51 -7.12
CA ILE A 52 3.44 2.10 -8.05
C ILE A 52 4.27 2.90 -9.07
N PRO A 53 4.26 2.55 -10.36
CA PRO A 53 5.02 3.29 -11.35
C PRO A 53 4.56 4.74 -11.48
N LEU A 54 5.49 5.64 -11.81
CA LEU A 54 5.17 7.05 -12.05
C LEU A 54 4.13 7.22 -13.16
N GLU A 55 4.21 6.40 -14.22
CA GLU A 55 3.28 6.41 -15.33
C GLU A 55 1.83 6.06 -14.93
N ALA A 56 1.64 5.29 -13.86
CA ALA A 56 0.32 4.94 -13.35
C ALA A 56 -0.19 5.96 -12.31
N ALA A 57 0.71 6.47 -11.46
CA ALA A 57 0.36 7.35 -10.35
C ALA A 57 0.30 8.85 -10.73
N GLY A 58 1.02 9.26 -11.77
CA GLY A 58 1.29 10.67 -12.04
C GLY A 58 2.27 11.30 -11.03
N SER A 59 2.68 12.54 -11.29
CA SER A 59 3.66 13.27 -10.47
C SER A 59 3.14 13.72 -9.10
N ASP A 60 1.82 13.77 -8.93
CA ASP A 60 1.17 14.35 -7.75
C ASP A 60 0.78 13.29 -6.71
N PHE A 61 1.26 12.06 -6.89
CA PHE A 61 0.99 10.97 -5.97
C PHE A 61 1.85 11.09 -4.72
N SER A 62 1.18 10.96 -3.58
CA SER A 62 1.79 10.88 -2.27
C SER A 62 0.88 10.08 -1.35
N VAL A 63 1.49 9.50 -0.33
CA VAL A 63 0.80 8.78 0.75
C VAL A 63 1.40 9.19 2.09
N SER A 64 0.64 8.99 3.16
CA SER A 64 1.08 9.22 4.53
C SER A 64 0.98 7.95 5.38
N PRO A 65 1.76 7.84 6.45
CA PRO A 65 1.56 6.77 7.43
C PRO A 65 0.11 6.75 7.94
N GLY A 66 -0.51 5.57 7.94
CA GLY A 66 -1.92 5.37 8.29
C GLY A 66 -2.89 5.31 7.10
N ASP A 67 -2.43 5.59 5.88
CA ASP A 67 -3.18 5.26 4.66
C ASP A 67 -3.31 3.73 4.49
N VAL A 68 -4.36 3.27 3.81
CA VAL A 68 -4.64 1.84 3.61
C VAL A 68 -4.31 1.43 2.19
N VAL A 69 -3.59 0.32 2.02
CA VAL A 69 -3.31 -0.28 0.72
C VAL A 69 -3.93 -1.66 0.66
N VAL A 70 -4.60 -1.97 -0.43
CA VAL A 70 -5.25 -3.26 -0.71
C VAL A 70 -4.74 -3.80 -2.06
N LEU A 71 -4.35 -5.07 -2.09
CA LEU A 71 -4.04 -5.80 -3.31
C LEU A 71 -5.34 -6.18 -4.02
N GLY A 72 -5.44 -5.80 -5.28
CA GLY A 72 -6.63 -5.96 -6.13
C GLY A 72 -7.46 -4.69 -6.25
N GLU A 73 -8.45 -4.75 -7.13
CA GLU A 73 -9.52 -3.75 -7.20
C GLU A 73 -10.47 -3.98 -6.02
N CYS A 74 -10.46 -3.07 -5.05
CA CYS A 74 -11.29 -3.16 -3.88
C CYS A 74 -12.59 -2.38 -4.14
N ALA A 75 -13.76 -3.01 -4.02
CA ALA A 75 -15.04 -2.32 -4.16
C ALA A 75 -15.40 -1.46 -2.93
N ASP A 76 -14.76 -1.72 -1.78
CA ASP A 76 -15.04 -1.01 -0.53
C ASP A 76 -14.74 0.50 -0.64
N GLU A 77 -15.34 1.23 0.29
CA GLU A 77 -15.12 2.65 0.51
C GLU A 77 -14.86 2.87 2.00
N ILE A 78 -13.94 3.78 2.35
CA ILE A 78 -13.70 4.17 3.73
C ILE A 78 -14.47 5.47 3.99
N THR A 79 -15.54 5.43 4.77
CA THR A 79 -16.33 6.61 5.12
C THR A 79 -15.89 7.25 6.44
N GLY A 80 -14.99 6.57 7.18
CA GLY A 80 -14.54 6.99 8.51
C GLY A 80 -15.53 6.71 9.64
N LYS A 81 -16.68 6.08 9.35
CA LYS A 81 -17.69 5.66 10.33
C LYS A 81 -18.02 4.18 10.14
N SER A 82 -18.38 3.48 11.21
CA SER A 82 -18.82 2.09 11.11
C SER A 82 -20.08 2.01 10.23
N PRO A 83 -20.19 1.02 9.31
CA PRO A 83 -19.37 -0.19 9.19
C PRO A 83 -18.14 -0.08 8.26
N ASN A 84 -17.76 1.13 7.84
CA ASN A 84 -16.75 1.40 6.81
C ASN A 84 -15.61 2.29 7.34
N THR A 85 -15.10 1.96 8.54
CA THR A 85 -13.86 2.54 9.04
C THR A 85 -12.64 1.93 8.37
N ALA A 86 -11.51 2.64 8.39
CA ALA A 86 -10.25 2.14 7.83
C ALA A 86 -9.81 0.80 8.45
N ALA A 87 -10.02 0.64 9.75
CA ALA A 87 -9.71 -0.61 10.46
C ALA A 87 -10.62 -1.78 10.00
N GLU A 88 -11.90 -1.53 9.76
CA GLU A 88 -12.84 -2.54 9.27
C GLU A 88 -12.50 -2.96 7.83
N VAL A 89 -12.24 -2.00 6.93
CA VAL A 89 -11.82 -2.29 5.55
C VAL A 89 -10.50 -3.03 5.53
N LEU A 90 -9.51 -2.60 6.32
CA LEU A 90 -8.23 -3.32 6.47
C LEU A 90 -8.45 -4.76 6.92
N ARG A 91 -9.26 -4.98 7.96
CA ARG A 91 -9.52 -6.32 8.51
C ARG A 91 -10.24 -7.23 7.51
N ARG A 92 -11.19 -6.71 6.73
CA ARG A 92 -11.90 -7.47 5.68
C ARG A 92 -10.98 -7.90 4.55
N ASN A 93 -10.00 -7.06 4.21
CA ASN A 93 -9.09 -7.30 3.10
C ASN A 93 -7.77 -7.99 3.51
N LYS A 94 -7.54 -8.26 4.80
CA LYS A 94 -6.40 -9.09 5.24
C LYS A 94 -6.54 -10.51 4.66
N PRO A 95 -5.42 -11.16 4.27
CA PRO A 95 -4.03 -10.73 4.41
C PRO A 95 -3.53 -9.77 3.31
N ASN A 96 -4.35 -9.49 2.31
CA ASN A 96 -4.05 -8.72 1.10
C ASN A 96 -4.14 -7.20 1.30
N ALA A 97 -4.01 -6.72 2.53
CA ALA A 97 -4.09 -5.30 2.86
C ALA A 97 -3.15 -4.94 4.02
N PHE A 98 -2.65 -3.71 4.02
CA PHE A 98 -1.79 -3.18 5.07
C PHE A 98 -1.98 -1.68 5.26
N LEU A 99 -1.52 -1.18 6.41
CA LEU A 99 -1.41 0.26 6.67
C LEU A 99 -0.03 0.72 6.27
N VAL A 100 0.05 1.80 5.49
CA VAL A 100 1.32 2.42 5.14
C VAL A 100 2.06 2.82 6.40
N SER A 101 3.29 2.33 6.55
CA SER A 101 4.23 2.73 7.60
C SER A 101 5.46 3.44 7.01
N ALA A 102 5.80 3.15 5.75
CA ALA A 102 6.93 3.74 5.05
C ALA A 102 6.55 4.18 3.62
N TYR A 103 7.08 5.32 3.21
CA TYR A 103 6.93 5.88 1.87
C TYR A 103 8.30 6.32 1.33
N SER A 104 8.56 6.09 0.05
CA SER A 104 9.74 6.63 -0.64
C SER A 104 9.39 7.02 -2.06
N ASP A 105 9.77 8.24 -2.44
CA ASP A 105 9.66 8.75 -3.79
C ASP A 105 10.94 8.39 -4.58
N ASN A 106 10.80 7.45 -5.51
CA ASN A 106 11.87 6.97 -6.37
C ASN A 106 11.71 7.47 -7.81
N THR A 107 10.95 8.55 -8.04
CA THR A 107 10.67 9.11 -9.36
C THR A 107 11.84 9.87 -9.97
N ALA A 108 12.82 10.26 -9.15
CA ALA A 108 14.04 10.92 -9.58
C ALA A 108 15.06 9.97 -10.26
N TYR A 109 14.86 8.64 -10.19
CA TYR A 109 15.77 7.70 -10.84
C TYR A 109 15.70 7.79 -12.37
N ARG A 110 16.84 7.49 -13.04
CA ARG A 110 16.93 7.50 -14.51
C ARG A 110 16.05 6.44 -15.18
N MET A 111 15.79 5.32 -14.50
CA MET A 111 15.01 4.19 -15.00
C MET A 111 14.16 3.60 -13.88
N ALA A 112 13.04 2.97 -14.25
CA ALA A 112 12.09 2.34 -13.32
C ALA A 112 11.61 3.29 -12.22
N LYS A 113 11.11 4.47 -12.62
CA LYS A 113 10.54 5.49 -11.73
C LYS A 113 9.27 4.95 -11.06
N HIS A 114 9.23 4.97 -9.73
CA HIS A 114 8.09 4.47 -8.98
C HIS A 114 7.98 5.16 -7.62
N TYR A 115 6.83 5.03 -6.99
CA TYR A 115 6.63 5.29 -5.58
C TYR A 115 6.70 3.96 -4.83
N ARG A 116 7.44 3.90 -3.72
CA ARG A 116 7.54 2.71 -2.88
C ARG A 116 6.74 2.91 -1.59
N LEU A 117 5.92 1.91 -1.27
CA LEU A 117 5.12 1.83 -0.06
C LEU A 117 5.55 0.61 0.75
N GLY A 118 5.59 0.74 2.07
CA GLY A 118 5.88 -0.35 3.00
C GLY A 118 4.92 -0.38 4.18
N GLY A 119 4.71 -1.56 4.75
CA GLY A 119 3.87 -1.82 5.92
C GLY A 119 3.96 -3.24 6.42
#